data_AF-A0AAD5KQG7-F1
#
_entry.id   AF-A0AAD5KQG7-F1
#
_cell.length_a   1.000
_cell.length_b   1.000
_cell.length_c   1.000
_cell.angle_alpha   90.00
_cell.angle_beta   90.00
_cell.angle_gamma   90.00
#
_symmetry.space_group_name_H-M   'P 1'
#
loop_
_entity.id
_entity.type
_entity.pdbx_description
1 polymer ?
#
loop_
_entity_poly.entity_id
_entity_poly.type
_entity_poly.pdbx_seq_one_letter_code
_entity_poly.pdbx_strand_id
1 'polypeptide(L)'
;MNHDKNAKELRDSIQIAFDYSGERPACDHGPMLLFERQSMIGRRFFACSAYRDRKLCPAYILESVWEKERTKGKTTAIQSTTQLLLRSNELNQIRENIVMSHDQKMKDKSFCHSCGEIFVTMGQHANHKITAIVSNNLLDEPSKILDPLDHSKKEAQYFFSEDSIKVILGLLQDAKVSHILCISCPTIFEKLKKDSSKKCLMLDLDVRYRQFYNPEEYLLYNMFNHHFFDKSESVSVYEQFLTEGKNNLALVMDPPFGGKVEVISHTLQTIDDEYRHLNGENATEISKFWIFPYFMESQIVSHLPSFAMLDYKVEYKNHSQFQKGPQGRKQGSPVRIFTNVSLQKLKLPAREGYKYCNICKKWISPENRHCMICNSCTSKDGRTYVHCDQCKRCVKPTWFHCLKCKRCALPEHPCVLFQERSKETAIAKKRKACTLTPATAKSTSDNWIVTECRNT
;
A
#
# COMPACT_ATOMS: atom_id res chain seq x y z
N MET A 1 -2.08 49.01 -18.30
CA MET A 1 -1.08 47.95 -18.03
C MET A 1 -1.42 47.29 -16.71
N ASN A 2 -2.27 46.26 -16.72
CA ASN A 2 -2.58 45.46 -15.54
C ASN A 2 -1.81 44.15 -15.66
N HIS A 3 -0.86 43.94 -14.76
CA HIS A 3 -0.11 42.70 -14.64
C HIS A 3 -1.03 41.58 -14.13
N ASP A 4 -1.16 40.55 -14.96
CA ASP A 4 -1.79 39.27 -14.64
C ASP A 4 -1.00 38.58 -13.50
N LYS A 5 -1.48 38.77 -12.27
CA LYS A 5 -1.09 37.96 -11.11
C LYS A 5 -1.89 36.66 -11.10
N ASN A 6 -1.56 35.72 -11.98
CA ASN A 6 -2.02 34.32 -11.87
C ASN A 6 -1.12 33.32 -12.61
N ALA A 7 0.19 33.56 -12.62
CA ALA A 7 1.16 32.51 -12.91
C ALA A 7 1.25 31.60 -11.67
N LYS A 8 0.39 30.57 -11.65
CA LYS A 8 0.45 29.47 -10.68
C LYS A 8 1.85 28.87 -10.76
N GLU A 9 2.68 29.11 -9.74
CA GLU A 9 4.04 28.56 -9.64
C GLU A 9 4.03 27.07 -10.02
N LEU A 10 4.88 26.72 -10.99
CA LEU A 10 5.10 25.35 -11.41
C LEU A 10 5.54 24.59 -10.15
N ARG A 11 4.66 23.76 -9.56
CA ARG A 11 5.02 22.99 -8.37
C ARG A 11 6.24 22.15 -8.71
N ASP A 12 7.35 22.42 -8.02
CA ASP A 12 8.56 21.62 -8.07
C ASP A 12 8.20 20.15 -7.85
N SER A 13 8.42 19.33 -8.87
CA SER A 13 8.02 17.93 -8.81
C SER A 13 9.10 17.13 -8.07
N ILE A 14 8.66 16.36 -7.07
CA ILE A 14 9.55 15.56 -6.20
C ILE A 14 9.43 14.11 -6.61
N GLN A 15 10.58 13.50 -6.91
CA GLN A 15 10.72 12.09 -7.30
C GLN A 15 11.52 11.30 -6.27
N ILE A 16 11.36 9.98 -6.28
CA ILE A 16 12.17 9.07 -5.47
C ILE A 16 13.42 8.68 -6.26
N ALA A 17 14.57 8.71 -5.60
CA ALA A 17 15.85 8.28 -6.12
C ALA A 17 16.19 6.88 -5.56
N PHE A 18 16.14 5.87 -6.42
CA PHE A 18 16.41 4.46 -6.09
C PHE A 18 17.89 4.07 -6.30
N ASP A 19 18.71 4.97 -6.85
CA ASP A 19 20.11 4.76 -7.24
C ASP A 19 21.11 4.91 -6.07
N TYR A 20 20.64 5.21 -4.86
CA TYR A 20 21.50 5.33 -3.68
C TYR A 20 21.91 3.96 -3.14
N SER A 21 23.21 3.67 -3.19
CA SER A 21 23.83 2.40 -2.78
C SER A 21 24.46 2.41 -1.37
N GLY A 22 24.50 3.57 -0.71
CA GLY A 22 25.05 3.69 0.64
C GLY A 22 24.07 3.30 1.74
N GLU A 23 24.57 3.23 2.98
CA GLU A 23 23.73 3.16 4.17
C GLU A 23 22.87 4.42 4.29
N ARG A 24 21.56 4.24 4.53
CA ARG A 24 20.59 5.33 4.59
C ARG A 24 20.41 5.80 6.04
N PRO A 25 20.20 7.11 6.29
CA PRO A 25 19.77 7.56 7.62
C PRO A 25 18.38 6.98 7.95
N ALA A 26 18.09 6.82 9.23
CA ALA A 26 16.84 6.24 9.72
C ALA A 26 15.94 7.29 10.42
N CYS A 27 14.65 7.00 10.44
CA CYS A 27 13.61 7.65 11.27
C CYS A 27 12.92 6.58 12.16
N ASP A 28 11.97 6.94 13.04
CA ASP A 28 11.19 5.99 13.89
C ASP A 28 10.40 4.94 13.08
N HIS A 29 10.40 5.10 11.76
CA HIS A 29 9.72 4.22 10.80
C HIS A 29 10.74 3.47 9.92
N GLY A 30 12.00 3.37 10.33
CA GLY A 30 13.07 2.69 9.60
C GLY A 30 13.83 3.58 8.61
N PRO A 31 14.56 2.97 7.65
CA PRO A 31 15.38 3.70 6.68
C PRO A 31 14.60 4.73 5.87
N MET A 32 15.17 5.93 5.72
CA MET A 32 14.55 7.04 5.01
C MET A 32 14.64 6.87 3.48
N LEU A 33 13.65 7.39 2.75
CA LEU A 33 13.69 7.43 1.30
C LEU A 33 14.50 8.63 0.82
N LEU A 34 15.22 8.47 -0.29
CA LEU A 34 15.92 9.55 -0.96
C LEU A 34 14.99 10.20 -1.99
N PHE A 35 14.88 11.52 -1.91
CA PHE A 35 14.04 12.32 -2.78
C PHE A 35 14.89 13.30 -3.59
N GLU A 36 14.48 13.57 -4.82
CA GLU A 36 15.10 14.55 -5.71
C GLU A 36 14.07 15.57 -6.21
N ARG A 37 14.45 16.85 -6.22
CA ARG A 37 13.63 17.97 -6.73
C ARG A 37 13.98 18.29 -8.17
N GLN A 38 13.02 18.21 -9.08
CA GLN A 38 13.28 18.44 -10.51
C GLN A 38 13.65 19.88 -10.86
N SER A 39 13.12 20.88 -10.14
CA SER A 39 13.43 22.30 -10.40
C SER A 39 14.81 22.71 -9.87
N MET A 40 15.39 21.90 -8.98
CA MET A 40 16.68 22.17 -8.34
C MET A 40 17.61 20.97 -8.58
N ILE A 41 18.12 20.87 -9.80
CA ILE A 41 19.10 19.85 -10.20
C ILE A 41 20.17 19.72 -9.10
N GLY A 42 20.32 18.52 -8.56
CA GLY A 42 21.35 18.19 -7.56
C GLY A 42 20.99 18.46 -6.09
N ARG A 43 19.74 18.82 -5.73
CA ARG A 43 19.29 18.85 -4.33
C ARG A 43 18.52 17.60 -3.94
N ARG A 44 19.27 16.54 -3.65
CA ARG A 44 18.77 15.29 -3.08
C ARG A 44 18.71 15.36 -1.55
N PHE A 45 17.69 14.75 -0.96
CA PHE A 45 17.48 14.73 0.49
C PHE A 45 16.78 13.46 0.94
N PHE A 46 17.14 12.97 2.13
CA PHE A 46 16.42 11.92 2.81
C PHE A 46 15.23 12.48 3.58
N ALA A 47 14.09 11.81 3.53
CA ALA A 47 12.93 12.07 4.39
C ALA A 47 12.22 10.77 4.81
N CYS A 48 11.35 10.86 5.82
CA CYS A 48 10.56 9.72 6.31
C CYS A 48 9.83 8.98 5.17
N SER A 49 9.89 7.65 5.21
CA SER A 49 9.26 6.78 4.21
C SER A 49 7.75 6.62 4.45
N ALA A 50 7.32 6.55 5.71
CA ALA A 50 5.93 6.32 6.09
C ALA A 50 5.10 7.61 6.17
N TYR A 51 5.64 8.68 6.78
CA TYR A 51 4.89 9.91 7.05
C TYR A 51 5.26 11.03 6.10
N ARG A 52 4.24 11.56 5.43
CA ARG A 52 4.39 12.60 4.40
C ARG A 52 4.42 14.02 4.97
N ASP A 53 3.95 14.20 6.20
CA ASP A 53 3.94 15.49 6.89
C ASP A 53 5.11 15.58 7.87
N ARG A 54 5.98 16.58 7.67
CA ARG A 54 7.15 16.81 8.54
C ARG A 54 6.77 17.15 9.98
N LYS A 55 5.53 17.55 10.25
CA LYS A 55 5.03 17.74 11.61
C LYS A 55 4.80 16.42 12.34
N LEU A 56 4.59 15.33 11.60
CA LEU A 56 4.37 13.99 12.15
C LEU A 56 5.67 13.20 12.28
N CYS A 57 6.61 13.39 11.36
CA CYS A 57 7.98 12.91 11.49
C CYS A 57 8.94 13.99 10.94
N PRO A 58 9.73 14.67 11.80
CA PRO A 58 10.55 15.80 11.37
C PRO A 58 11.82 15.39 10.60
N ALA A 59 12.10 14.08 10.51
CA ALA A 59 13.30 13.51 9.91
C ALA A 59 13.53 14.04 8.48
N TYR A 60 14.64 14.74 8.31
CA TYR A 60 15.06 15.34 7.04
C TYR A 60 16.56 15.61 7.08
N ILE A 61 17.30 15.16 6.06
CA ILE A 61 18.74 15.46 5.92
C ILE A 61 19.13 15.50 4.44
N LEU A 62 19.96 16.47 4.04
CA LEU A 62 20.46 16.53 2.67
C LEU A 62 21.44 15.37 2.42
N GLU A 63 21.41 14.79 1.22
CA GLU A 63 22.31 13.67 0.86
C GLU A 63 23.78 14.05 1.10
N SER A 64 24.19 15.24 0.64
CA SER A 64 25.56 15.74 0.80
C SER A 64 25.98 16.01 2.24
N VAL A 65 25.02 16.23 3.15
CA VAL A 65 25.30 16.37 4.59
C VAL A 65 25.48 14.99 5.20
N TRP A 66 24.58 14.06 4.88
CA TRP A 66 24.66 12.67 5.34
C TRP A 66 26.00 12.01 4.94
N GLU A 67 26.42 12.16 3.69
CA GLU A 67 27.69 11.59 3.21
C GLU A 67 28.91 12.15 3.97
N LYS A 68 28.91 13.44 4.29
CA LYS A 68 29.97 14.10 5.07
C LYS A 68 29.97 13.66 6.54
N GLU A 69 28.81 13.42 7.13
CA GLU A 69 28.68 12.95 8.51
C GLU A 69 29.14 11.50 8.62
N ARG A 70 28.65 10.64 7.72
CA ARG A 70 29.02 9.22 7.66
C ARG A 70 30.52 9.00 7.48
N THR A 71 31.16 9.74 6.58
CA THR A 71 32.61 9.64 6.32
C THR A 71 33.47 10.10 7.49
N LYS A 72 32.95 10.94 8.38
CA LYS A 72 33.67 11.43 9.57
C LYS A 72 33.50 10.51 10.78
N GLY A 73 32.85 9.36 10.64
CA GLY A 73 32.46 8.50 11.77
C GLY A 73 31.49 9.19 12.73
N LYS A 74 30.99 10.38 12.37
CA LYS A 74 29.92 11.07 13.07
C LYS A 74 28.63 10.52 12.50
N THR A 75 28.28 9.30 12.88
CA THR A 75 26.87 8.92 12.88
C THR A 75 26.23 9.79 13.94
N THR A 76 25.86 11.03 13.59
CA THR A 76 24.88 11.80 14.34
C THR A 76 23.66 10.92 14.34
N ALA A 77 23.57 10.11 15.37
CA ALA A 77 22.59 9.08 15.53
C ALA A 77 21.25 9.79 15.63
N ILE A 78 20.60 10.00 14.49
CA ILE A 78 19.15 9.93 14.45
C ILE A 78 18.85 8.42 14.58
N GLN A 79 19.21 7.85 15.74
CA GLN A 79 18.74 6.58 16.28
C GLN A 79 17.32 6.80 16.75
N SER A 80 16.47 7.22 15.82
CA SER A 80 15.04 7.19 15.94
C SER A 80 14.59 5.73 15.81
N THR A 81 15.02 4.88 16.72
CA THR A 81 14.54 3.49 16.79
C THR A 81 14.05 3.18 18.19
N THR A 82 13.92 4.18 19.07
CA THR A 82 13.49 3.95 20.44
C THR A 82 11.98 3.96 20.56
N GLN A 83 11.26 5.00 20.14
CA GLN A 83 9.86 5.15 20.58
C GLN A 83 8.92 4.03 20.07
N LEU A 84 8.95 3.73 18.77
CA LEU A 84 8.09 2.68 18.22
C LEU A 84 8.48 1.29 18.73
N LEU A 85 9.79 1.02 18.89
CA LEU A 85 10.29 -0.26 19.38
C LEU A 85 10.04 -0.44 20.88
N LEU A 86 10.23 0.61 21.67
CA LEU A 86 9.88 0.64 23.10
C LEU A 86 8.39 0.32 23.27
N ARG A 87 7.54 0.99 22.48
CA ARG A 87 6.11 0.71 22.49
C ARG A 87 5.78 -0.71 22.05
N SER A 88 6.49 -1.24 21.05
CA SER A 88 6.36 -2.63 20.61
C SER A 88 6.68 -3.60 21.76
N ASN A 89 7.76 -3.36 22.51
CA ASN A 89 8.16 -4.20 23.63
C ASN A 89 7.14 -4.16 24.78
N GLU A 90 6.62 -2.99 25.12
CA GLU A 90 5.55 -2.84 26.13
C GLU A 90 4.30 -3.65 25.75
N LEU A 91 3.86 -3.55 24.49
CA LEU A 91 2.67 -4.26 24.01
C LEU A 91 2.90 -5.77 23.91
N ASN A 92 4.12 -6.22 23.62
CA ASN A 92 4.49 -7.64 23.68
C ASN A 92 4.40 -8.17 25.12
N GLN A 93 4.87 -7.40 26.11
CA GLN A 93 4.74 -7.77 27.52
C GLN A 93 3.27 -7.83 27.96
N ILE A 94 2.42 -6.92 27.46
CA ILE A 94 0.97 -6.98 27.70
C ILE A 94 0.37 -8.25 27.10
N ARG A 95 0.74 -8.62 25.88
CA ARG A 95 0.29 -9.87 25.26
C ARG A 95 0.61 -11.07 26.15
N GLU A 96 1.87 -11.20 26.54
CA GLU A 96 2.39 -12.37 27.27
C GLU A 96 1.84 -12.45 28.69
N ASN A 97 1.86 -11.33 29.42
CA ASN A 97 1.52 -11.32 30.84
C ASN A 97 0.01 -11.18 31.11
N ILE A 98 -0.75 -10.63 30.17
CA ILE A 98 -2.18 -10.36 30.35
C ILE A 98 -3.03 -11.14 29.36
N VAL A 99 -2.82 -10.95 28.05
CA VAL A 99 -3.73 -11.48 27.02
C VAL A 99 -3.67 -13.01 26.97
N MET A 100 -2.46 -13.58 26.98
CA MET A 100 -2.20 -15.03 26.92
C MET A 100 -2.17 -15.71 28.29
N SER A 101 -2.31 -14.94 29.38
CA SER A 101 -2.28 -15.48 30.73
C SER A 101 -3.52 -16.32 31.02
N HIS A 102 -3.30 -17.46 31.66
CA HIS A 102 -4.35 -18.37 32.15
C HIS A 102 -4.68 -18.12 33.64
N ASP A 103 -4.04 -17.12 34.27
CA ASP A 103 -4.34 -16.73 35.64
C ASP A 103 -5.77 -16.17 35.72
N GLN A 104 -6.55 -16.67 36.67
CA GLN A 104 -7.91 -16.22 36.95
C GLN A 104 -7.98 -14.71 37.24
N LYS A 105 -6.91 -14.11 37.78
CA LYS A 105 -6.80 -12.67 38.01
C LYS A 105 -6.79 -11.87 36.71
N MET A 106 -6.35 -12.47 35.60
CA MET A 106 -6.27 -11.84 34.29
C MET A 106 -7.52 -12.08 33.44
N LYS A 107 -8.59 -12.66 34.00
CA LYS A 107 -9.82 -12.97 33.26
C LYS A 107 -10.58 -11.72 32.80
N ASP A 108 -10.68 -10.71 33.66
CA ASP A 108 -11.51 -9.52 33.42
C ASP A 108 -10.71 -8.41 32.73
N LYS A 109 -10.32 -8.69 31.47
CA LYS A 109 -9.54 -7.78 30.62
C LYS A 109 -10.38 -6.58 30.20
N SER A 110 -9.79 -5.40 30.19
CA SER A 110 -10.37 -4.16 29.69
C SER A 110 -9.43 -3.54 28.65
N PHE A 111 -9.96 -2.69 27.78
CA PHE A 111 -9.17 -1.97 26.77
C PHE A 111 -9.27 -0.46 26.99
N CYS A 112 -8.12 0.20 27.06
CA CYS A 112 -8.02 1.65 27.17
C CYS A 112 -7.84 2.25 25.77
N HIS A 113 -8.83 2.98 25.27
CA HIS A 113 -8.78 3.66 23.97
C HIS A 113 -7.77 4.80 23.94
N SER A 114 -7.52 5.45 25.09
CA SER A 114 -6.56 6.55 25.20
C SER A 114 -5.11 6.08 25.11
N CYS A 115 -4.81 4.91 25.68
CA CYS A 115 -3.47 4.31 25.67
C CYS A 115 -3.27 3.35 24.49
N GLY A 116 -4.36 2.83 23.93
CA GLY A 116 -4.32 1.79 22.92
C GLY A 116 -3.82 0.45 23.47
N GLU A 117 -4.16 0.10 24.71
CA GLU A 117 -3.67 -1.12 25.36
C GLU A 117 -4.70 -1.86 26.22
N ILE A 118 -4.52 -3.18 26.32
CA ILE A 118 -5.26 -4.09 27.19
C ILE A 118 -4.68 -4.02 28.61
N PHE A 119 -5.56 -3.97 29.60
CA PHE A 119 -5.19 -3.94 31.02
C PHE A 119 -6.21 -4.72 31.86
N VAL A 120 -5.91 -4.94 33.13
CA VAL A 120 -6.80 -5.64 34.08
C VAL A 120 -7.13 -4.76 35.28
N THR A 121 -6.14 -4.08 35.85
CA THR A 121 -6.32 -3.19 37.01
C THR A 121 -6.42 -1.73 36.57
N MET A 122 -7.40 -0.99 37.12
CA MET A 122 -7.71 0.36 36.67
C MET A 122 -6.53 1.33 36.73
N GLY A 123 -5.71 1.31 37.78
CA GLY A 123 -4.43 2.05 37.87
C GLY A 123 -4.45 3.44 37.21
N GLN A 124 -3.55 3.64 36.25
CA GLN A 124 -3.40 4.88 35.47
C GLN A 124 -4.54 5.14 34.46
N HIS A 125 -5.45 4.18 34.26
CA HIS A 125 -6.56 4.26 33.29
C HIS A 125 -7.85 4.83 33.89
N ALA A 126 -7.87 5.20 35.17
CA ALA A 126 -9.08 5.64 35.88
C ALA A 126 -9.90 6.74 35.17
N ASN A 127 -9.23 7.64 34.45
CA ASN A 127 -9.86 8.78 33.76
C ASN A 127 -9.82 8.65 32.22
N HIS A 128 -9.56 7.46 31.69
CA HIS A 128 -9.46 7.24 30.24
C HIS A 128 -10.75 6.67 29.66
N LYS A 129 -10.90 6.77 28.33
CA LYS A 129 -11.98 6.10 27.59
C LYS A 129 -11.70 4.59 27.58
N ILE A 130 -12.61 3.79 28.13
CA ILE A 130 -12.41 2.35 28.34
C ILE A 130 -13.57 1.53 27.74
N THR A 131 -13.24 0.38 27.17
CA THR A 131 -14.16 -0.75 27.00
C THR A 131 -13.88 -1.78 28.07
N ALA A 132 -14.81 -1.96 29.01
CA ALA A 132 -14.68 -2.96 30.07
C ALA A 132 -15.06 -4.36 29.57
N ILE A 133 -14.45 -5.40 30.14
CA ILE A 133 -14.78 -6.82 29.89
C ILE A 133 -14.69 -7.16 28.39
N VAL A 134 -13.47 -7.15 27.88
CA VAL A 134 -13.15 -7.48 26.48
C VAL A 134 -13.31 -8.99 26.28
N SER A 135 -14.33 -9.38 25.50
CA SER A 135 -14.55 -10.77 25.11
C SER A 135 -13.44 -11.31 24.18
N ASN A 136 -13.24 -12.64 24.16
CA ASN A 136 -12.32 -13.29 23.21
C ASN A 136 -12.60 -12.92 21.74
N ASN A 137 -13.87 -12.76 21.36
CA ASN A 137 -14.25 -12.33 20.01
C ASN A 137 -13.67 -10.96 19.61
N LEU A 138 -13.45 -10.05 20.57
CA LEU A 138 -12.83 -8.75 20.33
C LEU A 138 -11.30 -8.83 20.32
N LEU A 139 -10.72 -9.80 21.04
CA LEU A 139 -9.28 -10.09 20.98
C LEU A 139 -8.92 -10.74 19.63
N ASP A 140 -9.80 -11.58 19.09
CA ASP A 140 -9.63 -12.23 17.77
C ASP A 140 -9.93 -11.31 16.58
N GLU A 141 -10.65 -10.20 16.80
CA GLU A 141 -10.96 -9.19 15.79
C GLU A 141 -10.67 -7.77 16.33
N PRO A 142 -9.39 -7.41 16.56
CA PRO A 142 -9.01 -6.15 17.18
C PRO A 142 -9.49 -4.91 16.43
N SER A 143 -9.72 -4.99 15.11
CA SER A 143 -10.32 -3.88 14.34
C SER A 143 -11.70 -3.44 14.84
N LYS A 144 -12.38 -4.26 15.65
CA LYS A 144 -13.67 -3.91 16.28
C LYS A 144 -13.53 -3.07 17.56
N ILE A 145 -12.36 -3.08 18.19
CA ILE A 145 -12.10 -2.36 19.44
C ILE A 145 -11.06 -1.25 19.28
N LEU A 146 -10.13 -1.39 18.34
CA LEU A 146 -9.16 -0.35 17.99
C LEU A 146 -9.85 0.76 17.20
N ASP A 147 -9.82 1.98 17.75
CA ASP A 147 -10.21 3.17 17.00
C ASP A 147 -9.30 3.29 15.76
N PRO A 148 -9.85 3.53 14.55
CA PRO A 148 -9.05 3.58 13.33
C PRO A 148 -8.10 4.78 13.32
N LEU A 149 -6.84 4.56 12.93
CA LEU A 149 -5.88 5.65 12.71
C LEU A 149 -6.11 6.30 11.33
N ASP A 150 -7.20 7.04 11.19
CA ASP A 150 -7.71 7.53 9.90
C ASP A 150 -7.01 8.79 9.36
N HIS A 151 -5.98 9.29 10.04
CA HIS A 151 -5.29 10.52 9.64
C HIS A 151 -4.60 10.34 8.28
N SER A 152 -5.19 10.94 7.23
CA SER A 152 -4.81 10.72 5.81
C SER A 152 -3.34 10.94 5.43
N LYS A 153 -2.56 11.67 6.25
CA LYS A 153 -1.11 11.90 6.02
C LYS A 153 -0.19 10.98 6.85
N LYS A 154 -0.78 10.08 7.64
CA LYS A 154 -0.11 9.17 8.58
C LYS A 154 -0.47 7.73 8.21
N GLU A 155 -1.27 7.03 9.00
CA GLU A 155 -1.66 5.63 8.78
C GLU A 155 -2.80 5.50 7.76
N ALA A 156 -3.72 6.47 7.70
CA ALA A 156 -4.89 6.46 6.80
C ALA A 156 -5.65 5.12 6.82
N GLN A 157 -5.83 4.57 8.03
CA GLN A 157 -6.44 3.26 8.25
C GLN A 157 -7.94 3.32 8.00
N TYR A 158 -8.40 2.57 6.99
CA TYR A 158 -9.82 2.42 6.69
C TYR A 158 -10.19 0.95 6.74
N PHE A 159 -11.33 0.65 7.34
CA PHE A 159 -11.82 -0.72 7.48
C PHE A 159 -12.84 -1.04 6.39
N PHE A 160 -12.68 -2.17 5.72
CA PHE A 160 -13.58 -2.63 4.68
C PHE A 160 -15.01 -2.82 5.18
N SER A 161 -15.98 -2.60 4.30
CA SER A 161 -17.35 -3.06 4.52
C SER A 161 -17.40 -4.59 4.54
N GLU A 162 -18.39 -5.18 5.23
CA GLU A 162 -18.54 -6.64 5.30
C GLU A 162 -18.72 -7.26 3.91
N ASP A 163 -19.37 -6.56 2.98
CA ASP A 163 -19.55 -7.05 1.62
C ASP A 163 -18.23 -7.03 0.85
N SER A 164 -17.43 -5.96 0.97
CA SER A 164 -16.08 -5.92 0.38
C SER A 164 -15.18 -7.04 0.91
N ILE A 165 -15.24 -7.31 2.21
CA ILE A 165 -14.49 -8.41 2.83
C ILE A 165 -14.91 -9.73 2.19
N LYS A 166 -16.22 -10.03 2.11
CA LYS A 166 -16.72 -11.26 1.48
C LYS A 166 -16.25 -11.41 0.04
N VAL A 167 -16.23 -10.32 -0.73
CA VAL A 167 -15.72 -10.37 -2.11
C VAL A 167 -14.22 -10.68 -2.14
N ILE A 168 -13.41 -9.99 -1.34
CA ILE A 168 -11.95 -10.23 -1.29
C ILE A 168 -11.65 -11.68 -0.90
N LEU A 169 -12.34 -12.22 0.11
CA LEU A 169 -12.19 -13.63 0.50
C LEU A 169 -12.59 -14.59 -0.63
N GLY A 170 -13.69 -14.30 -1.34
CA GLY A 170 -14.11 -15.08 -2.51
C GLY A 170 -13.10 -15.02 -3.66
N LEU A 171 -12.46 -13.88 -3.89
CA LEU A 171 -11.41 -13.73 -4.91
C LEU A 171 -10.15 -14.56 -4.56
N LEU A 172 -9.75 -14.59 -3.29
CA LEU A 172 -8.66 -15.45 -2.81
C LEU A 172 -9.02 -16.94 -2.97
N GLN A 173 -10.28 -17.31 -2.72
CA GLN A 173 -10.77 -18.66 -2.98
C GLN A 173 -10.74 -19.03 -4.46
N ASP A 174 -11.20 -18.14 -5.35
CA ASP A 174 -11.17 -18.32 -6.80
C ASP A 174 -9.73 -18.43 -7.35
N ALA A 175 -8.78 -17.72 -6.74
CA ALA A 175 -7.35 -17.84 -7.03
C ALA A 175 -6.74 -19.16 -6.55
N LYS A 176 -7.49 -19.95 -5.76
CA LYS A 176 -7.10 -21.25 -5.21
C LYS A 176 -5.84 -21.19 -4.34
N VAL A 177 -5.71 -20.12 -3.56
CA VAL A 177 -4.58 -19.91 -2.63
C VAL A 177 -4.89 -20.37 -1.21
N SER A 178 -3.90 -20.88 -0.48
CA SER A 178 -4.01 -21.25 0.95
C SER A 178 -3.03 -20.54 1.87
N HIS A 179 -1.97 -19.93 1.33
CA HIS A 179 -1.05 -19.09 2.09
C HIS A 179 -1.30 -17.63 1.70
N ILE A 180 -1.57 -16.77 2.69
CA ILE A 180 -1.95 -15.37 2.43
C ILE A 180 -1.09 -14.43 3.27
N LEU A 181 -0.23 -13.68 2.60
CA LEU A 181 0.50 -12.55 3.16
C LEU A 181 -0.41 -11.31 3.12
N CYS A 182 -0.81 -10.82 4.30
CA CYS A 182 -1.63 -9.63 4.44
C CYS A 182 -0.74 -8.42 4.74
N ILE A 183 -0.84 -7.34 3.96
CA ILE A 183 -0.08 -6.10 4.21
C ILE A 183 -1.06 -4.94 4.43
N SER A 184 -1.02 -4.31 5.60
CA SER A 184 -1.87 -3.16 5.94
C SER A 184 -3.39 -3.39 5.78
N CYS A 185 -3.89 -4.61 5.96
CA CYS A 185 -5.30 -4.96 5.80
C CYS A 185 -5.85 -5.83 6.95
N PRO A 186 -5.88 -5.29 8.19
CA PRO A 186 -6.12 -6.09 9.40
C PRO A 186 -7.49 -6.80 9.40
N THR A 187 -8.53 -6.16 8.88
CA THR A 187 -9.87 -6.78 8.78
C THR A 187 -9.93 -8.00 7.84
N ILE A 188 -9.07 -8.08 6.82
CA ILE A 188 -8.97 -9.27 5.96
C ILE A 188 -8.24 -10.38 6.70
N PHE A 189 -7.11 -10.05 7.34
CA PHE A 189 -6.35 -10.98 8.16
C PHE A 189 -7.21 -11.61 9.26
N GLU A 190 -7.97 -10.80 10.00
CA GLU A 190 -8.88 -11.23 11.06
C GLU A 190 -9.93 -12.26 10.59
N LYS A 191 -10.46 -12.11 9.37
CA LYS A 191 -11.39 -13.10 8.81
C LYS A 191 -10.69 -14.35 8.33
N LEU A 192 -9.54 -14.22 7.67
CA LEU A 192 -8.79 -15.36 7.14
C LEU A 192 -8.22 -16.24 8.25
N LYS A 193 -7.76 -15.65 9.36
CA LYS A 193 -7.23 -16.38 10.53
C LYS A 193 -8.25 -17.36 11.12
N LYS A 194 -9.56 -17.10 10.97
CA LYS A 194 -10.63 -17.98 11.44
C LYS A 194 -10.88 -19.18 10.52
N ASP A 195 -10.34 -19.16 9.30
CA ASP A 195 -10.42 -20.26 8.35
C ASP A 195 -9.20 -21.16 8.52
N SER A 196 -9.38 -22.32 9.15
CA SER A 196 -8.32 -23.30 9.40
C SER A 196 -7.70 -23.88 8.12
N SER A 197 -8.30 -23.65 6.94
CA SER A 197 -7.69 -24.03 5.66
C SER A 197 -6.65 -23.03 5.15
N LYS A 198 -6.51 -21.88 5.84
CA LYS A 198 -5.60 -20.80 5.47
C LYS A 198 -4.46 -20.69 6.47
N LYS A 199 -3.27 -20.40 5.96
CA LYS A 199 -2.13 -19.90 6.74
C LYS A 199 -1.93 -18.43 6.40
N CYS A 200 -1.84 -17.59 7.43
CA CYS A 200 -1.79 -16.13 7.25
C CYS A 200 -0.67 -15.51 8.05
N LEU A 201 -0.05 -14.49 7.46
CA LEU A 201 0.94 -13.62 8.11
C LEU A 201 0.54 -12.17 7.85
N MET A 202 0.52 -11.35 8.89
CA MET A 202 0.18 -9.94 8.82
C MET A 202 1.45 -9.07 8.92
N LEU A 203 1.63 -8.17 7.96
CA LEU A 203 2.66 -7.13 7.96
C LEU A 203 1.99 -5.77 8.08
N ASP A 204 2.25 -5.01 9.15
CA ASP A 204 1.64 -3.69 9.34
C ASP A 204 2.52 -2.79 10.23
N LEU A 205 2.36 -1.48 10.08
CA LEU A 205 3.09 -0.47 10.85
C LEU A 205 2.36 -0.12 12.16
N ASP A 206 1.07 -0.49 12.30
CA ASP A 206 0.26 -0.21 13.49
C ASP A 206 0.66 -1.09 14.69
N VAL A 207 1.63 -0.62 15.47
CA VAL A 207 2.17 -1.33 16.64
C VAL A 207 1.11 -1.82 17.63
N ARG A 208 -0.08 -1.21 17.67
CA ARG A 208 -1.18 -1.59 18.59
C ARG A 208 -1.62 -3.03 18.41
N TYR A 209 -1.47 -3.63 17.23
CA TYR A 209 -1.84 -5.02 16.98
C TYR A 209 -0.92 -6.05 17.66
N ARG A 210 0.29 -5.65 18.09
CA ARG A 210 1.27 -6.53 18.76
C ARG A 210 0.74 -7.20 20.03
N GLN A 211 -0.16 -6.52 20.74
CA GLN A 211 -0.71 -7.08 21.97
C GLN A 211 -1.74 -8.20 21.74
N PHE A 212 -2.25 -8.35 20.50
CA PHE A 212 -3.32 -9.28 20.16
C PHE A 212 -2.83 -10.52 19.42
N TYR A 213 -1.70 -10.45 18.72
CA TYR A 213 -1.21 -11.51 17.85
C TYR A 213 0.19 -11.97 18.21
N ASN A 214 0.47 -13.25 17.95
CA ASN A 214 1.79 -13.81 18.19
C ASN A 214 2.82 -13.29 17.18
N PRO A 215 4.12 -13.25 17.52
CA PRO A 215 5.18 -12.84 16.61
C PRO A 215 5.24 -13.65 15.31
N GLU A 216 4.76 -14.90 15.31
CA GLU A 216 4.67 -15.75 14.11
C GLU A 216 3.52 -15.38 13.17
N GLU A 217 2.62 -14.49 13.61
CA GLU A 217 1.39 -14.13 12.91
C GLU A 217 1.32 -12.66 12.54
N TYR A 218 2.03 -11.80 13.27
CA TYR A 218 2.07 -10.36 13.05
C TYR A 218 3.50 -9.81 13.17
N LEU A 219 3.98 -9.18 12.11
CA LEU A 219 5.28 -8.52 12.05
C LEU A 219 5.08 -7.01 11.94
N LEU A 220 5.73 -6.24 12.84
CA LEU A 220 5.81 -4.80 12.68
C LEU A 220 6.68 -4.50 11.47
N TYR A 221 6.10 -3.85 10.47
CA TYR A 221 6.66 -3.73 9.14
C TYR A 221 6.29 -2.41 8.49
N ASN A 222 7.27 -1.76 7.86
CA ASN A 222 7.03 -0.58 7.03
C ASN A 222 7.12 -0.94 5.55
N MET A 223 5.96 -0.88 4.90
CA MET A 223 5.82 -1.22 3.48
C MET A 223 6.45 -0.23 2.50
N PHE A 224 6.84 0.98 2.92
CA PHE A 224 7.41 1.99 2.03
C PHE A 224 8.93 1.88 1.89
N ASN A 225 9.58 1.06 2.72
CA ASN A 225 11.01 0.82 2.69
C ASN A 225 11.36 -0.65 2.94
N HIS A 226 10.36 -1.55 2.91
CA HIS A 226 10.51 -2.98 3.19
C HIS A 226 11.27 -3.26 4.49
N HIS A 227 10.94 -2.52 5.56
CA HIS A 227 11.69 -2.61 6.82
C HIS A 227 10.94 -3.43 7.87
N PHE A 228 11.60 -4.44 8.41
CA PHE A 228 11.17 -5.23 9.58
C PHE A 228 11.82 -4.71 10.85
N PHE A 229 11.02 -4.40 11.87
CA PHE A 229 11.51 -3.72 13.08
C PHE A 229 12.22 -4.67 14.08
N ASP A 230 11.83 -5.94 14.16
CA ASP A 230 12.52 -6.94 14.99
C ASP A 230 13.68 -7.63 14.24
N LYS A 231 14.11 -7.07 13.11
CA LYS A 231 15.26 -7.51 12.32
C LYS A 231 15.21 -9.00 11.99
N SER A 232 16.22 -9.77 12.40
CA SER A 232 16.43 -11.17 11.99
C SER A 232 15.30 -12.10 12.39
N GLU A 233 14.64 -11.89 13.53
CA GLU A 233 13.53 -12.74 13.97
C GLU A 233 12.31 -12.58 13.06
N SER A 234 11.89 -11.34 12.81
CA SER A 234 10.79 -11.04 11.89
C SER A 234 11.10 -11.50 10.46
N VAL A 235 12.34 -11.28 9.99
CA VAL A 235 12.76 -11.72 8.65
C VAL A 235 12.70 -13.23 8.53
N SER A 236 13.15 -13.99 9.54
CA SER A 236 13.08 -15.45 9.51
C SER A 236 11.64 -15.98 9.43
N VAL A 237 10.71 -15.41 10.20
CA VAL A 237 9.28 -15.76 10.13
C VAL A 237 8.72 -15.48 8.73
N TYR A 238 9.06 -14.32 8.16
CA TYR A 238 8.62 -13.92 6.83
C TYR A 238 9.17 -14.83 5.73
N GLU A 239 10.48 -15.12 5.72
CA GLU A 239 11.12 -16.00 4.74
C GLU A 239 10.60 -17.44 4.84
N GLN A 240 10.39 -17.93 6.06
CA GLN A 240 9.75 -19.23 6.29
C GLN A 240 8.34 -19.26 5.69
N PHE A 241 7.53 -18.21 5.93
CA PHE A 241 6.19 -18.12 5.36
C PHE A 241 6.19 -18.13 3.83
N LEU A 242 7.13 -17.40 3.20
CA LEU A 242 7.29 -17.42 1.74
C LEU A 242 7.70 -18.79 1.20
N THR A 243 8.59 -19.49 1.90
CA THR A 243 9.10 -20.81 1.53
C THR A 243 8.01 -21.89 1.63
N GLU A 244 7.19 -21.83 2.67
CA GLU A 244 6.09 -22.78 2.88
C GLU A 244 4.94 -22.58 1.89
N GLY A 245 4.69 -21.32 1.50
CA GLY A 245 3.62 -20.97 0.56
C GLY A 245 3.77 -21.59 -0.81
N LYS A 246 5.02 -21.75 -1.30
CA LYS A 246 5.33 -22.27 -2.65
C LYS A 246 4.37 -21.68 -3.70
N ASN A 247 3.87 -22.51 -4.62
CA ASN A 247 2.96 -22.10 -5.69
C ASN A 247 1.52 -21.77 -5.22
N ASN A 248 1.28 -21.65 -3.91
CA ASN A 248 -0.05 -21.49 -3.29
C ASN A 248 -0.17 -20.20 -2.46
N LEU A 249 0.71 -19.23 -2.74
CA LEU A 249 0.83 -17.97 -2.03
C LEU A 249 0.10 -16.83 -2.75
N ALA A 250 -0.68 -16.07 -1.97
CA ALA A 250 -1.17 -14.76 -2.34
C ALA A 250 -0.67 -13.67 -1.40
N LEU A 251 -0.59 -12.46 -1.96
CA LEU A 251 -0.39 -11.22 -1.22
C LEU A 251 -1.63 -10.35 -1.39
N VAL A 252 -2.24 -9.93 -0.29
CA VAL A 252 -3.35 -8.97 -0.27
C VAL A 252 -2.92 -7.72 0.49
N MET A 253 -3.18 -6.54 -0.07
CA MET A 253 -2.73 -5.29 0.54
C MET A 253 -3.68 -4.12 0.36
N ASP A 254 -3.80 -3.30 1.41
CA ASP A 254 -4.56 -2.05 1.40
C ASP A 254 -3.70 -0.88 1.90
N PRO A 255 -2.74 -0.42 1.09
CA PRO A 255 -1.82 0.62 1.51
C PRO A 255 -2.49 1.99 1.61
N PRO A 256 -1.92 2.93 2.37
CA PRO A 256 -2.40 4.31 2.43
C PRO A 256 -2.53 4.91 1.01
N PHE A 257 -3.72 5.43 0.65
CA PHE A 257 -3.98 5.94 -0.72
C PHE A 257 -3.07 7.08 -1.17
N GLY A 258 -2.44 7.74 -0.20
CA GLY A 258 -1.46 8.78 -0.44
C GLY A 258 -0.02 8.29 -0.62
N GLY A 259 0.21 6.99 -0.48
CA GLY A 259 1.46 6.33 -0.78
C GLY A 259 1.86 6.49 -2.24
N LYS A 260 3.17 6.56 -2.48
CA LYS A 260 3.75 6.67 -3.81
C LYS A 260 3.72 5.32 -4.51
N VAL A 261 3.07 5.26 -5.67
CA VAL A 261 2.93 4.02 -6.46
C VAL A 261 4.29 3.44 -6.82
N GLU A 262 5.27 4.29 -7.14
CA GLU A 262 6.64 3.88 -7.46
C GLU A 262 7.32 3.15 -6.28
N VAL A 263 7.06 3.58 -5.04
CA VAL A 263 7.63 2.97 -3.83
C VAL A 263 6.96 1.65 -3.52
N ILE A 264 5.63 1.62 -3.54
CA ILE A 264 4.86 0.39 -3.28
C ILE A 264 5.19 -0.69 -4.32
N SER A 265 5.33 -0.29 -5.59
CA SER A 265 5.70 -1.21 -6.66
C SER A 265 7.10 -1.79 -6.45
N HIS A 266 8.05 -0.97 -6.00
CA HIS A 266 9.40 -1.44 -5.67
C HIS A 266 9.38 -2.48 -4.55
N THR A 267 8.62 -2.24 -3.48
CA THR A 267 8.45 -3.23 -2.40
C THR A 267 7.82 -4.54 -2.89
N LEU A 268 6.81 -4.49 -3.77
CA LEU A 268 6.24 -5.71 -4.34
C LEU A 268 7.24 -6.49 -5.20
N GLN A 269 8.12 -5.79 -5.92
CA GLN A 269 9.20 -6.40 -6.68
C GLN A 269 10.26 -7.03 -5.78
N THR A 270 10.62 -6.36 -4.68
CA THR A 270 11.52 -6.93 -3.65
C THR A 270 10.97 -8.24 -3.11
N ILE A 271 9.68 -8.29 -2.75
CA ILE A 271 9.03 -9.52 -2.28
C ILE A 271 9.06 -10.62 -3.36
N ASP A 272 8.86 -10.26 -4.63
CA ASP A 272 8.96 -11.22 -5.75
C ASP A 272 10.38 -11.76 -5.95
N ASP A 273 11.39 -10.92 -5.81
CA ASP A 273 12.80 -11.29 -5.93
C ASP A 273 13.21 -12.25 -4.80
N GLU A 274 12.82 -11.94 -3.56
CA GLU A 274 13.06 -12.78 -2.38
C GLU A 274 12.33 -14.12 -2.50
N TYR A 275 11.06 -14.10 -2.91
CA TYR A 275 10.29 -15.33 -3.10
C TYR A 275 10.92 -16.24 -4.16
N ARG A 276 11.40 -15.70 -5.29
CA ARG A 276 12.12 -16.45 -6.32
C ARG A 276 13.47 -16.95 -5.82
N HIS A 277 14.19 -16.17 -5.02
CA HIS A 277 15.44 -16.59 -4.41
C HIS A 277 15.24 -17.80 -3.49
N LEU A 278 14.20 -17.77 -2.64
CA LEU A 278 13.89 -18.82 -1.68
C LEU A 278 13.30 -20.08 -2.32
N ASN A 279 12.51 -19.94 -3.39
CA ASN A 279 11.76 -21.06 -4.00
C ASN A 279 12.31 -21.51 -5.37
N GLY A 280 13.35 -20.85 -5.88
CA GLY A 280 13.97 -21.10 -7.18
C GLY A 280 13.32 -20.34 -8.34
N GLU A 281 14.07 -20.15 -9.43
CA GLU A 281 13.66 -19.37 -10.62
C GLU A 281 12.40 -19.92 -11.34
N ASN A 282 12.07 -21.19 -11.14
CA ASN A 282 10.87 -21.81 -11.72
C ASN A 282 9.61 -21.65 -10.84
N ALA A 283 9.71 -20.93 -9.70
CA ALA A 283 8.57 -20.69 -8.83
C ALA A 283 7.50 -19.87 -9.54
N THR A 284 6.23 -20.20 -9.33
CA THR A 284 5.12 -19.43 -9.93
C THR A 284 5.03 -18.05 -9.28
N GLU A 285 4.66 -17.03 -10.05
CA GLU A 285 4.42 -15.68 -9.50
C GLU A 285 3.43 -15.70 -8.34
N ILE A 286 3.72 -14.91 -7.30
CA ILE A 286 2.78 -14.65 -6.21
C ILE A 286 1.51 -14.01 -6.78
N SER A 287 0.34 -14.53 -6.40
CA SER A 287 -0.95 -13.94 -6.73
C SER A 287 -1.19 -12.68 -5.91
N LYS A 288 -1.24 -11.50 -6.53
CA LYS A 288 -1.31 -10.21 -5.80
C LYS A 288 -2.67 -9.57 -5.91
N PHE A 289 -3.17 -9.00 -4.82
CA PHE A 289 -4.40 -8.25 -4.73
C PHE A 289 -4.11 -6.91 -4.05
N TRP A 290 -3.84 -5.88 -4.85
CA TRP A 290 -3.54 -4.53 -4.39
C TRP A 290 -4.80 -3.67 -4.45
N ILE A 291 -5.36 -3.34 -3.30
CA ILE A 291 -6.50 -2.45 -3.18
C ILE A 291 -6.02 -0.99 -3.27
N PHE A 292 -6.46 -0.26 -4.30
CA PHE A 292 -6.02 1.13 -4.51
C PHE A 292 -7.01 1.94 -5.38
N PRO A 293 -6.93 3.29 -5.42
CA PRO A 293 -7.83 4.10 -6.21
C PRO A 293 -7.66 3.89 -7.74
N TYR A 294 -8.76 3.77 -8.47
CA TYR A 294 -8.74 3.46 -9.91
C TYR A 294 -7.96 4.47 -10.76
N PHE A 295 -7.89 5.73 -10.31
CA PHE A 295 -7.20 6.79 -11.05
C PHE A 295 -5.66 6.66 -11.00
N MET A 296 -5.14 5.71 -10.21
CA MET A 296 -3.72 5.36 -10.15
C MET A 296 -3.34 4.23 -11.12
N GLU A 297 -4.31 3.62 -11.82
CA GLU A 297 -4.08 2.48 -12.73
C GLU A 297 -2.94 2.72 -13.73
N SER A 298 -2.87 3.91 -14.33
CA SER A 298 -1.81 4.20 -15.31
C SER A 298 -0.40 4.18 -14.70
N GLN A 299 -0.28 4.55 -13.43
CA GLN A 299 1.00 4.49 -12.72
C GLN A 299 1.29 3.07 -12.25
N ILE A 300 0.27 2.33 -11.80
CA ILE A 300 0.45 0.93 -11.37
C ILE A 300 0.93 0.09 -12.55
N VAL A 301 0.21 0.12 -13.68
CA VAL A 301 0.55 -0.66 -14.89
C VAL A 301 1.90 -0.22 -15.49
N SER A 302 2.32 1.03 -15.30
CA SER A 302 3.64 1.46 -15.80
C SER A 302 4.81 0.86 -15.00
N HIS A 303 4.60 0.50 -13.73
CA HIS A 303 5.61 -0.13 -12.89
C HIS A 303 5.44 -1.67 -12.82
N LEU A 304 4.20 -2.14 -12.90
CA LEU A 304 3.80 -3.55 -12.83
C LEU A 304 2.91 -3.90 -14.05
N PRO A 305 3.48 -4.16 -15.23
CA PRO A 305 2.72 -4.35 -16.46
C PRO A 305 1.78 -5.57 -16.48
N SER A 306 2.04 -6.57 -15.63
CA SER A 306 1.18 -7.75 -15.48
C SER A 306 -0.12 -7.46 -14.72
N PHE A 307 -0.23 -6.32 -14.04
CA PHE A 307 -1.41 -6.00 -13.24
C PHE A 307 -2.58 -5.52 -14.11
N ALA A 308 -3.77 -5.97 -13.75
CA ALA A 308 -5.03 -5.52 -14.31
C ALA A 308 -6.01 -5.13 -13.19
N MET A 309 -6.91 -4.20 -13.49
CA MET A 309 -7.89 -3.69 -12.53
C MET A 309 -9.22 -4.44 -12.64
N LEU A 310 -9.72 -4.94 -11.51
CA LEU A 310 -11.09 -5.45 -11.39
C LEU A 310 -12.10 -4.30 -11.35
N ASP A 311 -13.31 -4.55 -11.87
CA ASP A 311 -14.41 -3.58 -11.86
C ASP A 311 -15.09 -3.42 -10.49
N TYR A 312 -14.75 -4.27 -9.51
CA TYR A 312 -15.36 -4.27 -8.18
C TYR A 312 -15.05 -2.99 -7.41
N LYS A 313 -16.10 -2.31 -6.96
CA LYS A 313 -16.01 -1.08 -6.16
C LYS A 313 -15.84 -1.45 -4.69
N VAL A 314 -14.61 -1.36 -4.19
CA VAL A 314 -14.30 -1.68 -2.79
C VAL A 314 -14.81 -0.56 -1.87
N GLU A 315 -15.67 -0.90 -0.92
CA GLU A 315 -16.28 0.04 0.04
C GLU A 315 -15.70 -0.14 1.45
N TYR A 316 -15.70 0.96 2.22
CA TYR A 316 -15.14 1.06 3.58
C TYR A 316 -16.21 1.52 4.56
N LYS A 317 -16.18 1.08 5.82
CA LYS A 317 -17.16 1.44 6.86
C LYS A 317 -16.96 2.85 7.43
N ASN A 318 -15.72 3.34 7.47
CA ASN A 318 -15.34 4.55 8.19
C ASN A 318 -14.93 5.71 7.28
N HIS A 319 -15.31 5.71 6.00
CA HIS A 319 -14.97 6.81 5.08
C HIS A 319 -16.12 7.23 4.17
N SER A 320 -16.64 8.44 4.40
CA SER A 320 -17.80 9.00 3.71
C SER A 320 -17.65 9.03 2.19
N GLN A 321 -16.46 9.32 1.64
CA GLN A 321 -16.28 9.34 0.18
C GLN A 321 -16.09 7.95 -0.46
N PHE A 322 -16.01 6.87 0.33
CA PHE A 322 -15.74 5.50 -0.14
C PHE A 322 -16.92 4.56 0.11
N GLN A 323 -18.13 5.12 0.21
CA GLN A 323 -19.38 4.39 0.39
C GLN A 323 -20.40 4.76 -0.69
N LYS A 324 -21.36 3.86 -0.92
CA LYS A 324 -22.65 4.19 -1.52
C LYS A 324 -23.60 4.74 -0.46
N GLY A 325 -24.37 5.77 -0.79
CA GLY A 325 -25.42 6.30 0.07
C GLY A 325 -25.60 7.82 -0.05
N PRO A 326 -26.53 8.42 0.73
CA PRO A 326 -26.81 9.86 0.69
C PRO A 326 -25.59 10.73 1.02
N GLN A 327 -24.70 10.24 1.89
CA GLN A 327 -23.43 10.88 2.25
C GLN A 327 -22.24 10.33 1.43
N GLY A 328 -22.49 9.36 0.55
CA GLY A 328 -21.51 8.68 -0.29
C GLY A 328 -21.27 9.38 -1.63
N ARG A 329 -20.28 8.89 -2.38
CA ARG A 329 -20.08 9.37 -3.76
C ARG A 329 -21.20 8.86 -4.66
N LYS A 330 -21.76 9.74 -5.49
CA LYS A 330 -22.81 9.40 -6.46
C LYS A 330 -22.45 8.21 -7.35
N GLN A 331 -21.17 8.04 -7.69
CA GLN A 331 -20.71 6.96 -8.56
C GLN A 331 -20.11 5.74 -7.81
N GLY A 332 -20.29 5.69 -6.49
CA GLY A 332 -19.70 4.69 -5.60
C GLY A 332 -18.22 4.98 -5.29
N SER A 333 -17.61 4.04 -4.56
CA SER A 333 -16.20 4.15 -4.15
C SER A 333 -15.26 4.30 -5.36
N PRO A 334 -14.17 5.10 -5.27
CA PRO A 334 -13.11 5.16 -6.26
C PRO A 334 -12.08 4.03 -6.11
N VAL A 335 -12.20 3.17 -5.10
CA VAL A 335 -11.21 2.13 -4.80
C VAL A 335 -11.54 0.84 -5.56
N ARG A 336 -10.53 0.22 -6.15
CA ARG A 336 -10.59 -1.02 -6.92
C ARG A 336 -9.51 -1.97 -6.44
N ILE A 337 -9.52 -3.18 -6.98
CA ILE A 337 -8.50 -4.20 -6.75
C ILE A 337 -7.68 -4.35 -8.03
N PHE A 338 -6.36 -4.23 -7.91
CA PHE A 338 -5.39 -4.49 -8.97
C PHE A 338 -4.72 -5.84 -8.72
N THR A 339 -4.56 -6.64 -9.77
CA THR A 339 -4.06 -8.02 -9.62
C THR A 339 -3.33 -8.51 -10.86
N ASN A 340 -2.32 -9.36 -10.69
CA ASN A 340 -1.71 -10.13 -11.77
C ASN A 340 -2.48 -11.44 -12.07
N VAL A 341 -3.49 -11.79 -11.26
CA VAL A 341 -4.32 -12.95 -11.51
C VAL A 341 -5.25 -12.69 -12.70
N SER A 342 -5.37 -13.67 -13.58
CA SER A 342 -6.23 -13.57 -14.77
C SER A 342 -7.68 -13.26 -14.39
N LEU A 343 -8.20 -12.11 -14.87
CA LEU A 343 -9.53 -11.61 -14.52
C LEU A 343 -10.68 -12.55 -14.92
N GLN A 344 -10.44 -13.50 -15.83
CA GLN A 344 -11.41 -14.52 -16.22
C GLN A 344 -11.69 -15.53 -15.11
N LYS A 345 -10.73 -15.74 -14.20
CA LYS A 345 -10.82 -16.69 -13.09
C LYS A 345 -11.54 -16.10 -11.88
N LEU A 346 -11.60 -14.77 -11.80
CA LEU A 346 -12.04 -14.03 -10.62
C LEU A 346 -13.50 -13.60 -10.74
N LYS A 347 -14.38 -14.15 -9.90
CA LYS A 347 -15.83 -13.88 -9.96
C LYS A 347 -16.22 -12.69 -9.10
N LEU A 348 -17.10 -11.85 -9.64
CA LEU A 348 -17.71 -10.73 -8.92
C LEU A 348 -19.18 -11.06 -8.57
N PRO A 349 -19.75 -10.48 -7.50
CA PRO A 349 -21.06 -10.86 -7.00
C PRO A 349 -22.19 -10.46 -7.96
N ALA A 350 -22.79 -11.44 -8.65
CA ALA A 350 -23.94 -11.22 -9.52
C ALA A 350 -25.15 -10.60 -8.78
N ARG A 351 -25.33 -10.96 -7.50
CA ARG A 351 -26.37 -10.39 -6.62
C ARG A 351 -26.28 -8.87 -6.44
N GLU A 352 -25.08 -8.29 -6.62
CA GLU A 352 -24.85 -6.84 -6.57
C GLU A 352 -24.93 -6.18 -7.97
N GLY A 353 -25.37 -6.93 -8.98
CA GLY A 353 -25.56 -6.48 -10.36
C GLY A 353 -24.30 -6.55 -11.24
N TYR A 354 -23.18 -7.08 -10.73
CA TYR A 354 -22.02 -7.36 -11.57
C TYR A 354 -22.35 -8.46 -12.59
N LYS A 355 -21.77 -8.35 -13.79
CA LYS A 355 -22.06 -9.28 -14.89
C LYS A 355 -20.80 -9.71 -15.61
N TYR A 356 -20.80 -10.92 -16.13
CA TYR A 356 -19.68 -11.43 -16.92
C TYR A 356 -19.75 -10.94 -18.36
N CYS A 357 -18.69 -10.31 -18.87
CA CYS A 357 -18.57 -9.94 -20.27
C CYS A 357 -17.92 -11.10 -21.04
N ASN A 358 -18.70 -11.76 -21.92
CA ASN A 358 -18.23 -12.90 -22.71
C ASN A 358 -17.17 -12.55 -23.77
N ILE A 359 -17.06 -11.28 -24.16
CA ILE A 359 -16.08 -10.82 -25.15
C ILE A 359 -14.74 -10.54 -24.46
N CYS A 360 -14.75 -9.74 -23.39
CA CYS A 360 -13.53 -9.43 -22.62
C CYS A 360 -13.10 -10.52 -21.65
N LYS A 361 -13.92 -11.56 -21.43
CA LYS A 361 -13.70 -12.65 -20.47
C LYS A 361 -13.41 -12.14 -19.06
N LYS A 362 -14.17 -11.15 -18.58
CA LYS A 362 -14.04 -10.61 -17.22
C LYS A 362 -15.38 -10.16 -16.67
N TRP A 363 -15.49 -10.12 -15.36
CA TRP A 363 -16.63 -9.50 -14.68
C TRP A 363 -16.54 -7.97 -14.73
N ILE A 364 -17.69 -7.33 -14.98
CA ILE A 364 -17.82 -5.89 -15.13
C ILE A 364 -18.94 -5.34 -14.26
N SER A 365 -18.81 -4.07 -13.89
CA SER A 365 -19.78 -3.35 -13.07
C SER A 365 -21.12 -3.16 -13.80
N PRO A 366 -22.23 -2.96 -13.05
CA PRO A 366 -23.56 -2.82 -13.63
C PRO A 366 -23.67 -1.71 -14.69
N GLU A 367 -22.90 -0.64 -14.53
CA GLU A 367 -22.93 0.54 -15.41
C GLU A 367 -21.95 0.41 -16.60
N ASN A 368 -20.99 -0.51 -16.53
CA ASN A 368 -20.02 -0.71 -17.60
C ASN A 368 -20.68 -1.41 -18.80
N ARG A 369 -20.27 -1.01 -20.00
CA ARG A 369 -20.77 -1.53 -21.28
C ARG A 369 -19.56 -1.82 -22.14
N HIS A 370 -19.60 -2.95 -22.84
CA HIS A 370 -18.57 -3.29 -23.82
C HIS A 370 -18.66 -2.32 -24.99
N CYS A 371 -17.57 -1.65 -25.30
CA CYS A 371 -17.48 -0.85 -26.51
C CYS A 371 -17.03 -1.76 -27.66
N MET A 372 -17.89 -1.97 -28.66
CA MET A 372 -17.57 -2.78 -29.84
C MET A 372 -16.41 -2.18 -30.67
N ILE A 373 -16.27 -0.85 -30.69
CA ILE A 373 -15.22 -0.17 -31.45
C ILE A 373 -13.85 -0.31 -30.76
N CYS A 374 -13.77 -0.13 -29.44
CA CYS A 374 -12.54 -0.33 -28.68
C CYS A 374 -12.26 -1.81 -28.38
N ASN A 375 -13.22 -2.70 -28.64
CA ASN A 375 -13.25 -4.08 -28.20
C ASN A 375 -12.90 -4.26 -26.71
N SER A 376 -13.46 -3.40 -25.85
CA SER A 376 -13.12 -3.39 -24.42
C SER A 376 -14.24 -2.81 -23.56
N CYS A 377 -14.33 -3.29 -22.31
CA CYS A 377 -15.14 -2.70 -21.25
C CYS A 377 -14.30 -1.67 -20.49
N THR A 378 -14.48 -0.39 -20.81
CA THR A 378 -13.55 0.69 -20.47
C THR A 378 -13.98 1.58 -19.31
N SER A 379 -15.21 1.43 -18.81
CA SER A 379 -15.74 2.32 -17.77
C SER A 379 -15.06 2.05 -16.43
N LYS A 380 -14.55 3.10 -15.77
CA LYS A 380 -13.76 2.96 -14.53
C LYS A 380 -14.44 3.60 -13.31
N ASP A 381 -15.20 4.67 -13.53
CA ASP A 381 -15.71 5.52 -12.47
C ASP A 381 -17.21 5.38 -12.20
N GLY A 382 -17.80 4.24 -12.56
CA GLY A 382 -19.22 3.96 -12.31
C GLY A 382 -20.20 4.63 -13.27
N ARG A 383 -19.71 5.28 -14.34
CA ARG A 383 -20.53 5.81 -15.44
C ARG A 383 -20.33 5.01 -16.71
N THR A 384 -21.34 4.91 -17.57
CA THR A 384 -21.17 4.36 -18.91
C THR A 384 -20.35 5.32 -19.77
N TYR A 385 -19.14 4.89 -20.15
CA TYR A 385 -18.27 5.67 -21.02
C TYR A 385 -18.80 5.70 -22.47
N VAL A 386 -18.48 6.78 -23.19
CA VAL A 386 -18.83 6.98 -24.60
C VAL A 386 -17.58 6.91 -25.47
N HIS A 387 -17.68 6.30 -26.65
CA HIS A 387 -16.57 6.26 -27.61
C HIS A 387 -16.39 7.64 -28.26
N CYS A 388 -15.15 8.10 -28.36
CA CYS A 388 -14.81 9.27 -29.17
C CYS A 388 -14.04 8.81 -30.42
N ASP A 389 -14.65 8.95 -31.60
CA ASP A 389 -14.06 8.51 -32.86
C ASP A 389 -12.79 9.27 -33.25
N GLN A 390 -12.67 10.52 -32.82
CA GLN A 390 -11.47 11.33 -33.10
C GLN A 390 -10.30 10.95 -32.19
N CYS A 391 -10.56 10.61 -30.92
CA CYS A 391 -9.52 10.14 -30.00
C CYS A 391 -9.29 8.63 -30.04
N LYS A 392 -10.13 7.86 -30.76
CA LYS A 392 -10.12 6.39 -30.84
C LYS A 392 -10.08 5.72 -29.47
N ARG A 393 -10.83 6.28 -28.52
CA ARG A 393 -10.91 5.75 -27.15
C ARG A 393 -12.23 6.12 -26.50
N CYS A 394 -12.65 5.31 -25.54
CA CYS A 394 -13.78 5.63 -24.68
C CYS A 394 -13.38 6.64 -23.60
N VAL A 395 -14.28 7.58 -23.33
CA VAL A 395 -14.09 8.67 -22.36
C VAL A 395 -15.33 8.80 -21.47
N LYS A 396 -15.19 9.56 -20.38
CA LYS A 396 -16.31 9.85 -19.48
C LYS A 396 -17.42 10.55 -20.27
N PRO A 397 -18.71 10.30 -19.98
CA PRO A 397 -19.82 10.91 -20.71
C PRO A 397 -19.90 12.44 -20.55
N THR A 398 -19.26 12.99 -19.52
CA THR A 398 -19.16 14.45 -19.32
C THR A 398 -18.01 15.09 -20.08
N TRP A 399 -17.27 14.32 -20.89
CA TRP A 399 -16.15 14.82 -21.69
C TRP A 399 -16.57 14.93 -23.15
N PHE A 400 -16.06 15.94 -23.85
CA PHE A 400 -16.28 16.15 -25.27
C PHE A 400 -14.93 16.31 -25.98
N HIS A 401 -14.89 16.04 -27.29
CA HIS A 401 -13.68 16.25 -28.08
C HIS A 401 -13.49 17.74 -28.38
N CYS A 402 -12.43 18.33 -27.84
CA CYS A 402 -12.08 19.71 -28.12
C CYS A 402 -11.20 19.81 -29.38
N LEU A 403 -11.68 20.51 -30.40
CA LEU A 403 -10.98 20.69 -31.68
C LEU A 403 -9.67 21.49 -31.51
N LYS A 404 -9.59 22.41 -30.54
CA LYS A 404 -8.41 23.24 -30.30
C LYS A 404 -7.24 22.42 -29.74
N CYS A 405 -7.49 21.60 -28.73
CA CYS A 405 -6.43 20.77 -28.12
C CYS A 405 -6.37 19.33 -28.67
N LYS A 406 -7.28 18.97 -29.59
CA LYS A 406 -7.41 17.65 -30.22
C LYS A 406 -7.50 16.50 -29.22
N ARG A 407 -8.17 16.75 -28.10
CA ARG A 407 -8.30 15.82 -26.97
C ARG A 407 -9.67 15.92 -26.34
N CYS A 408 -10.14 14.80 -25.80
CA CYS A 408 -11.32 14.80 -24.95
C CYS A 408 -10.99 15.40 -23.58
N ALA A 409 -11.83 16.33 -23.12
CA ALA A 409 -11.71 16.99 -21.83
C ALA A 409 -13.10 17.43 -21.30
N LEU A 410 -13.16 17.94 -20.07
CA LEU A 410 -14.36 18.61 -19.54
C LEU A 410 -14.69 19.88 -20.32
N PRO A 411 -15.96 20.33 -20.36
CA PRO A 411 -16.40 21.60 -20.98
C PRO A 411 -15.44 22.75 -20.75
N GLU A 412 -15.18 23.02 -19.47
CA GLU A 412 -14.23 24.02 -19.03
C GLU A 412 -12.85 23.38 -18.84
N HIS A 413 -11.91 23.69 -19.74
CA HIS A 413 -10.54 23.20 -19.63
C HIS A 413 -9.50 24.15 -20.26
N PRO A 414 -8.28 24.21 -19.69
CA PRO A 414 -7.21 25.05 -20.22
C PRO A 414 -6.52 24.38 -21.43
N CYS A 415 -6.96 24.71 -22.65
CA CYS A 415 -6.40 24.15 -23.89
C CYS A 415 -4.87 24.29 -23.99
N VAL A 416 -4.32 25.44 -23.59
CA VAL A 416 -2.89 25.75 -23.69
C VAL A 416 -2.06 24.76 -22.87
N LEU A 417 -2.45 24.51 -21.61
CA LEU A 417 -1.74 23.57 -20.73
C LEU A 417 -1.72 22.13 -21.28
N PHE A 418 -2.78 21.72 -22.00
CA PHE A 418 -2.79 20.39 -22.62
C PHE A 418 -1.88 20.29 -23.84
N GLN A 419 -1.75 21.36 -24.62
CA GLN A 419 -0.83 21.40 -25.75
C GLN A 419 0.62 21.39 -25.26
N GLU A 420 0.95 22.14 -24.21
CA GLU A 420 2.28 22.18 -23.58
C GLU A 420 2.70 20.81 -23.03
N ARG A 421 1.86 20.17 -22.20
CA ARG A 421 2.14 18.81 -21.69
C ARG A 421 2.34 17.78 -22.80
N SER A 422 1.64 17.94 -23.92
CA SER A 422 1.80 17.05 -25.08
C SER A 422 3.18 17.17 -25.69
N LYS A 423 3.68 18.41 -25.82
CA LYS A 423 5.04 18.70 -26.30
C LYS A 423 6.08 18.14 -25.32
N GLU A 424 5.92 18.39 -24.03
CA GLU A 424 6.80 17.83 -22.98
C GLU A 424 6.85 16.31 -23.01
N THR A 425 5.69 15.65 -23.10
CA THR A 425 5.61 14.18 -23.18
C THR A 425 6.31 13.65 -24.43
N ALA A 426 6.18 14.33 -25.57
CA ALA A 426 6.86 13.95 -26.81
C ALA A 426 8.38 14.11 -26.68
N ILE A 427 8.85 15.19 -26.04
CA ILE A 427 10.27 15.44 -25.75
C ILE A 427 10.81 14.38 -24.78
N ALA A 428 10.08 14.06 -23.70
CA ALA A 428 10.46 13.04 -22.73
C ALA A 428 10.53 11.64 -23.36
N LYS A 429 9.60 11.28 -24.25
CA LYS A 429 9.67 10.03 -25.02
C LYS A 429 10.89 9.99 -25.95
N LYS A 430 11.23 11.09 -26.62
CA LYS A 430 12.47 11.19 -27.42
C LYS A 430 13.73 11.04 -26.56
N ARG A 431 13.77 11.62 -25.36
CA ARG A 431 14.89 11.48 -24.42
C ARG A 431 15.05 10.05 -23.88
N LYS A 432 13.94 9.37 -23.55
CA LYS A 432 13.96 7.95 -23.13
C LYS A 432 14.38 7.00 -24.26
N ALA A 433 13.99 7.27 -25.51
CA ALA A 433 14.43 6.48 -26.66
C ALA A 433 15.93 6.64 -26.95
N CYS A 434 16.51 7.80 -26.62
CA CYS A 434 17.93 8.10 -26.83
C CYS A 434 18.86 7.56 -25.72
N THR A 435 18.31 7.08 -24.60
CA THR A 435 19.06 6.57 -23.43
C THR A 435 19.04 5.04 -23.31
N LEU A 436 18.31 4.34 -24.19
CA LEU A 436 18.31 2.88 -24.29
C LEU A 436 19.36 2.43 -25.31
N THR A 437 20.64 2.45 -24.92
CA THR A 437 21.64 1.51 -25.46
C THR A 437 21.77 0.34 -24.48
N PRO A 438 21.95 -0.90 -24.96
CA PRO A 438 21.99 -2.07 -24.07
C PRO A 438 23.28 -2.04 -23.25
N ALA A 439 23.17 -1.66 -21.98
CA ALA A 439 24.21 -1.94 -21.00
C ALA A 439 24.14 -3.45 -20.70
N THR A 440 25.15 -4.19 -21.17
CA THR A 440 25.41 -5.56 -20.74
C THR A 440 25.58 -5.58 -19.22
N ALA A 441 24.56 -6.07 -18.51
CA ALA A 441 24.66 -6.36 -17.09
C ALA A 441 25.62 -7.55 -16.91
N LYS A 442 26.84 -7.28 -16.44
CA LYS A 442 27.66 -8.33 -15.84
C LYS A 442 27.07 -8.66 -14.48
N SER A 443 26.75 -9.93 -14.28
CA SER A 443 26.40 -10.51 -12.99
C SER A 443 27.54 -10.30 -12.00
N THR A 444 27.23 -9.80 -10.82
CA THR A 444 28.05 -10.03 -9.63
C THR A 444 27.12 -10.53 -8.54
N SER A 445 27.14 -11.86 -8.38
CA SER A 445 26.83 -12.52 -7.11
C SER A 445 27.80 -12.05 -6.03
N ASP A 446 27.39 -12.25 -4.77
CA ASP A 446 28.22 -12.30 -3.56
C ASP A 446 28.49 -10.97 -2.82
N ASN A 447 27.74 -10.74 -1.73
CA ASN A 447 28.25 -10.91 -0.37
C ASN A 447 27.29 -10.33 0.69
N TRP A 448 26.57 -11.21 1.39
CA TRP A 448 26.14 -11.02 2.78
C TRP A 448 26.61 -12.24 3.57
N ILE A 449 27.87 -12.20 4.00
CA ILE A 449 28.36 -13.10 5.06
C ILE A 449 28.61 -12.23 6.28
N VAL A 450 27.86 -12.53 7.32
CA VAL A 450 28.09 -12.11 8.70
C VAL A 450 29.39 -12.75 9.17
N THR A 451 30.35 -11.96 9.63
CA THR A 451 31.40 -12.46 10.53
C THR A 451 31.61 -11.48 11.67
N GLU A 452 31.18 -11.91 12.86
CA GLU A 452 31.75 -11.47 14.13
C GLU A 452 33.27 -11.72 14.11
N CYS A 453 34.05 -10.81 14.68
CA CYS A 453 35.30 -11.19 15.31
C CYS A 453 35.53 -10.35 16.56
N ARG A 454 35.60 -11.08 17.68
CA ARG A 454 35.95 -10.63 19.02
C ARG A 454 37.44 -10.27 19.10
N ASN A 455 37.72 -9.41 20.07
CA ASN A 455 39.02 -9.06 20.65
C ASN A 455 40.09 -10.16 20.59
N THR A 456 41.29 -9.79 20.14
CA THR A 456 42.46 -9.45 20.97
C THR A 456 43.49 -8.72 20.13
#